data_AF-A0A3D5NQ74-F1
#
_entry.id   AF-A0A3D5NQ74-F1
#
_cell.length_a   1.000
_cell.length_b   1.000
_cell.length_c   1.000
_cell.angle_alpha   90.00
_cell.angle_beta   90.00
_cell.angle_gamma   90.00
#
_symmetry.space_group_name_H-M   'P 1'
#
loop_
_entity.id
_entity.type
_entity.pdbx_description
1 polymer ?
#
loop_
_entity_poly.entity_id
_entity_poly.type
_entity_poly.pdbx_seq_one_letter_code
_entity_poly.pdbx_strand_id
1 'polypeptide(L)' 'LEMITYAGIGVAMGNAQKTVKDAADYITRSNDEDGVAYAMNRFLKLEMKEFTHEEVEYE' A
#
# COMPACT_ATOMS: atom_id res chain seq x y z
N LEU A 1 -8.14 -6.76 -12.82
CA LEU A 1 -8.19 -7.88 -11.83
C LEU A 1 -6.99 -8.82 -11.98
N GLU A 2 -6.42 -8.99 -13.17
CA GLU A 2 -5.33 -9.95 -13.39
C GLU A 2 -4.15 -9.82 -12.42
N MET A 3 -3.66 -8.60 -12.15
CA MET A 3 -2.53 -8.40 -11.24
C MET A 3 -2.85 -8.77 -9.79
N ILE A 4 -4.05 -8.44 -9.28
CA ILE A 4 -4.40 -8.67 -7.88
C ILE A 4 -4.59 -10.17 -7.59
N THR A 5 -5.09 -10.92 -8.58
CA THR A 5 -5.27 -12.38 -8.49
C THR A 5 -4.00 -13.17 -8.81
N TYR A 6 -3.05 -12.57 -9.52
CA TYR A 6 -1.78 -13.22 -9.87
C TYR A 6 -0.72 -13.06 -8.77
N ALA A 7 -0.77 -11.94 -8.02
CA ALA A 7 0.18 -11.68 -6.94
C ALA A 7 0.11 -12.76 -5.86
N GLY A 8 1.24 -13.02 -5.18
CA GLY A 8 1.26 -13.96 -4.06
C GLY A 8 0.38 -13.53 -2.88
N ILE A 9 0.15 -12.21 -2.72
CA ILE A 9 -0.86 -11.63 -1.84
C ILE A 9 -1.45 -10.41 -2.56
N GLY A 10 -2.71 -10.51 -2.98
CA GLY A 10 -3.47 -9.41 -3.56
C GLY A 10 -4.06 -8.50 -2.47
N VAL A 11 -3.75 -7.20 -2.53
CA VAL A 11 -4.28 -6.21 -1.58
C VAL A 11 -5.16 -5.19 -2.29
N ALA A 12 -6.40 -5.02 -1.82
CA ALA A 12 -7.32 -3.98 -2.30
C ALA A 12 -7.45 -2.84 -1.28
N MET A 13 -7.59 -1.60 -1.76
CA MET A 13 -7.87 -0.44 -0.92
C MET A 13 -9.33 -0.47 -0.42
N GLY A 14 -9.61 0.13 0.74
CA GLY A 14 -10.96 0.15 1.33
C GLY A 14 -12.01 0.80 0.42
N ASN A 15 -11.61 1.85 -0.30
CA ASN A 15 -12.43 2.56 -1.28
C ASN A 15 -12.36 1.97 -2.69
N ALA A 16 -11.71 0.82 -2.89
CA ALA A 16 -11.70 0.15 -4.19
C ALA A 16 -13.10 -0.34 -4.59
N GLN A 17 -13.28 -0.54 -5.90
CA GLN A 17 -14.51 -1.13 -6.45
C GLN A 17 -14.77 -2.51 -5.83
N LYS A 18 -16.04 -2.88 -5.69
CA LYS A 18 -16.44 -4.15 -5.08
C LYS A 18 -15.76 -5.36 -5.73
N THR A 19 -15.69 -5.39 -7.05
CA THR A 19 -15.04 -6.47 -7.82
C THR A 19 -13.56 -6.64 -7.50
N VAL A 20 -12.85 -5.56 -7.16
CA VAL A 20 -11.45 -5.61 -6.76
C VAL A 20 -11.31 -6.13 -5.34
N LYS A 21 -12.19 -5.68 -4.44
CA LYS A 21 -12.24 -6.15 -3.04
C LYS A 21 -12.58 -7.63 -2.94
N ASP A 22 -13.54 -8.10 -3.74
CA ASP A 22 -13.95 -9.51 -3.78
C ASP A 22 -12.83 -10.43 -4.30
N ALA A 23 -11.93 -9.91 -5.13
CA ALA A 23 -10.82 -10.66 -5.73
C ALA A 23 -9.49 -10.55 -4.95
N ALA A 24 -9.46 -9.81 -3.84
CA ALA A 24 -8.26 -9.57 -3.05
C ALA A 24 -8.19 -10.51 -1.85
N ASP A 25 -6.98 -10.91 -1.46
CA ASP A 25 -6.74 -11.69 -0.25
C ASP A 25 -6.86 -10.82 1.01
N TYR A 26 -6.62 -9.52 0.87
CA TYR A 26 -6.71 -8.56 1.97
C TYR A 26 -7.26 -7.21 1.51
N ILE A 27 -8.12 -6.62 2.33
CA ILE A 27 -8.59 -5.25 2.14
C ILE A 27 -7.91 -4.36 3.17
N THR A 28 -7.12 -3.39 2.70
CA THR A 28 -6.47 -2.37 3.52
C THR A 28 -7.36 -1.13 3.66
N ARG A 29 -6.85 -0.07 4.32
CA ARG A 29 -7.55 1.22 4.45
C ARG A 29 -7.75 1.90 3.10
N SER A 30 -8.50 3.00 3.07
CA SER A 30 -8.61 3.80 1.85
C SER A 30 -7.27 4.48 1.50
N ASN A 31 -7.17 5.02 0.29
CA ASN A 31 -6.00 5.82 -0.10
C ASN A 31 -5.89 7.12 0.73
N ASP A 32 -7.01 7.66 1.21
CA ASP A 32 -7.05 8.87 2.04
C ASP A 32 -6.61 8.60 3.50
N GLU A 33 -6.39 7.33 3.85
CA GLU A 33 -6.03 6.85 5.19
C GLU A 33 -4.74 6.01 5.18
N ASP A 34 -3.83 6.31 4.24
CA ASP A 34 -2.52 5.67 4.09
C ASP A 34 -2.57 4.13 3.93
N GLY A 35 -3.59 3.61 3.22
CA GLY A 35 -3.81 2.17 3.10
C GLY A 35 -2.62 1.37 2.53
N VAL A 36 -1.80 1.97 1.66
CA VAL A 36 -0.58 1.34 1.16
C VAL A 36 0.44 1.17 2.28
N ALA A 37 0.75 2.24 3.01
CA ALA A 37 1.69 2.20 4.13
C ALA A 37 1.23 1.22 5.21
N TYR A 38 -0.08 1.21 5.51
CA TYR A 38 -0.68 0.26 6.44
C TYR A 38 -0.51 -1.19 5.99
N ALA A 39 -0.75 -1.50 4.71
CA ALA A 39 -0.54 -2.83 4.15
C ALA A 39 0.94 -3.24 4.19
N MET A 40 1.84 -2.33 3.81
CA MET A 40 3.28 -2.57 3.85
C MET A 40 3.77 -2.86 5.27
N ASN A 41 3.36 -2.08 6.26
CA ASN A 41 3.71 -2.32 7.67
C ASN A 41 3.23 -3.70 8.14
N ARG A 42 2.02 -4.11 7.73
CA ARG A 42 1.45 -5.41 8.07
C ARG A 42 2.21 -6.60 7.48
N PHE A 43 2.57 -6.53 6.20
CA PHE A 43 3.09 -7.71 5.47
C PHE A 43 4.61 -7.74 5.36
N LEU A 44 5.26 -6.57 5.30
CA LEU A 44 6.68 -6.47 4.97
C LEU A 44 7.55 -6.13 6.19
N LYS A 45 6.96 -5.80 7.35
CA LYS A 45 7.67 -5.39 8.58
C LYS A 45 8.83 -4.42 8.29
N LEU A 46 8.58 -3.42 7.45
CA LEU A 46 9.62 -2.50 7.03
C LEU A 46 9.92 -1.53 8.17
N GLU A 47 11.20 -1.45 8.56
CA GLU A 47 11.67 -0.34 9.40
C GLU A 47 11.69 0.93 8.54
N MET A 48 10.75 1.83 8.83
CA MET A 48 10.69 3.13 8.18
C MET A 48 11.88 3.96 8.67
N LYS A 49 12.79 4.33 7.78
CA LYS A 49 13.77 5.37 8.06
C LYS A 49 13.11 6.72 7.78
N GLU A 50 13.19 7.64 8.74
CA GLU A 50 12.82 9.03 8.49
C GLU A 50 13.78 9.61 7.45
N PHE A 51 13.23 10.07 6.33
CA PHE A 51 13.98 10.87 5.37
C PHE A 51 14.00 12.31 5.86
N THR A 52 15.07 12.70 6.53
CA THR A 52 15.38 14.12 6.76
C THR A 52 15.69 14.74 5.41
N HIS A 53 14.95 15.77 5.04
CA HIS A 53 15.28 16.57 3.86
C HIS A 53 16.57 17.32 4.17
N GLU A 54 17.69 16.83 3.66
CA GLU A 54 18.90 17.65 3.56
C GLU A 54 18.64 18.72 2.50
N GLU A 55 18.70 19.99 2.89
CA GLU A 55 18.61 21.10 1.96
C GLU A 55 19.78 21.00 0.98
N VAL A 56 19.48 20.67 -0.28
CA VAL A 56 20.47 20.66 -1.35
C VAL A 56 20.65 22.12 -1.79
N GLU A 57 21.70 22.78 -1.31
CA GLU A 57 22.16 24.04 -1.89
C GLU A 57 22.68 23.76 -3.31
N TYR A 58 22.15 24.51 -4.29
CA TYR A 58 22.67 24.52 -5.65
C TYR A 58 23.69 25.66 -5.77
N GLU A 59 24.94 25.35 -6.14
CA GLU A 59 25.96 26.35 -6.54
C GLU A 59 25.66 26.94 -7.93
#